data_AF-A0A7C8I4E2-F1
#
_entry.id   AF-A0A7C8I4E2-F1
#
_cell.length_a   1.000
_cell.length_b   1.000
_cell.length_c   1.000
_cell.angle_alpha   90.00
_cell.angle_beta   90.00
_cell.angle_gamma   90.00
#
_symmetry.space_group_name_H-M   'P 1'
#
loop_
_entity.id
_entity.type
_entity.pdbx_description
1 polymer ?
#
loop_
_entity_poly.entity_id
_entity_poly.type
_entity_poly.pdbx_seq_one_letter_code
_entity_poly.pdbx_strand_id
1 'polypeptide(L)'
;MHNSTSKLEGGFGYRVHNTTDARLDMQGYTTVKDEDEETRCFNLQVQINKSCKRKSLQRYAPGSFAVLLVPVHENWTAEQIKEGLIASVTGYVVSPPKTTKAEPSEATKETK
;
A
#
# COMPACT_ATOMS: atom_id res chain seq x y z
N MET A 1 -23.83 17.08 8.31
CA MET A 1 -22.86 16.18 8.96
C MET A 1 -23.06 14.80 8.35
N HIS A 2 -22.22 14.40 7.39
CA HIS A 2 -22.36 13.12 6.70
C HIS A 2 -21.75 12.00 7.54
N ASN A 3 -22.58 11.10 8.07
CA ASN A 3 -22.17 9.88 8.75
C ASN A 3 -22.16 8.75 7.72
N SER A 4 -21.05 8.57 7.00
CA SER A 4 -20.83 7.38 6.18
C SER A 4 -20.56 6.20 7.11
N THR A 5 -21.59 5.40 7.41
CA THR A 5 -21.46 4.20 8.25
C THR A 5 -21.08 3.00 7.38
N SER A 6 -19.77 2.80 7.18
CA SER A 6 -19.26 1.58 6.54
C SER A 6 -19.28 0.43 7.55
N LYS A 7 -20.04 -0.63 7.27
CA LYS A 7 -20.12 -1.82 8.12
C LYS A 7 -19.38 -2.98 7.44
N LEU A 8 -18.44 -3.59 8.18
CA LEU A 8 -17.78 -4.81 7.75
C LEU A 8 -18.76 -5.99 7.85
N GLU A 9 -18.96 -6.70 6.74
CA GLU A 9 -19.84 -7.86 6.64
C GLU A 9 -19.10 -9.07 6.07
N GLY A 10 -19.11 -10.19 6.81
CA GLY A 10 -18.41 -11.42 6.44
C GLY A 10 -17.25 -11.71 7.38
N GLY A 11 -17.38 -12.80 8.13
CA GLY A 11 -16.27 -13.40 8.87
C GLY A 11 -15.47 -14.32 7.95
N PHE A 12 -14.20 -14.49 8.27
CA PHE A 12 -13.18 -15.29 7.55
C PHE A 12 -12.42 -14.51 6.47
N GLY A 13 -11.35 -13.84 6.92
CA GLY A 13 -10.32 -13.35 6.02
C GLY A 13 -9.73 -14.50 5.22
N TYR A 14 -9.88 -14.46 3.90
CA TYR A 14 -9.36 -15.46 2.97
C TYR A 14 -8.03 -14.97 2.39
N ARG A 15 -6.99 -15.80 2.46
CA ARG A 15 -5.72 -15.46 1.84
C ARG A 15 -5.80 -15.69 0.33
N VAL A 16 -5.85 -14.61 -0.43
CA VAL A 16 -5.91 -14.63 -1.90
C VAL A 16 -4.55 -15.00 -2.48
N HIS A 17 -3.47 -14.46 -1.90
CA HIS A 17 -2.12 -14.72 -2.38
C HIS A 17 -1.10 -14.68 -1.24
N ASN A 18 -0.08 -15.53 -1.33
CA ASN A 18 0.97 -15.61 -0.32
C ASN A 18 2.32 -15.87 -0.97
N THR A 19 3.32 -15.08 -0.59
CA THR A 19 4.71 -15.31 -0.96
C THR A 19 5.59 -15.25 0.28
N THR A 20 6.90 -15.49 0.13
CA THR A 20 7.85 -15.25 1.22
C THR A 20 7.89 -13.77 1.62
N ASP A 21 7.73 -12.87 0.66
CA ASP A 21 7.96 -11.44 0.85
C ASP A 21 6.71 -10.65 1.25
N ALA A 22 5.54 -11.03 0.75
CA ALA A 22 4.28 -10.35 1.01
C ALA A 22 3.08 -11.32 0.94
N ARG A 23 1.97 -10.90 1.54
CA ARG A 23 0.67 -11.56 1.45
C ARG A 23 -0.43 -10.59 1.03
N LEU A 24 -1.43 -11.12 0.34
CA LEU A 24 -2.68 -10.46 0.00
C LEU A 24 -3.82 -11.26 0.64
N ASP A 25 -4.58 -10.62 1.51
CA ASP A 25 -5.71 -11.18 2.21
C ASP A 25 -6.99 -10.41 1.81
N MET A 26 -8.11 -11.11 1.66
CA MET A 26 -9.46 -10.53 1.48
C MET A 26 -10.20 -10.67 2.81
N GLN A 27 -10.37 -9.56 3.54
CA GLN A 27 -10.85 -9.50 4.93
C GLN A 27 -12.39 -9.49 5.05
N GLY A 28 -13.09 -9.96 4.02
CA GLY A 28 -14.55 -9.91 3.91
C GLY A 28 -15.03 -8.77 3.02
N TYR A 29 -16.31 -8.43 3.18
CA TYR A 29 -16.97 -7.40 2.41
C TYR A 29 -17.22 -6.17 3.27
N THR A 30 -17.31 -5.02 2.62
CA THR A 30 -17.80 -3.79 3.24
C THR A 30 -18.84 -3.21 2.30
N THR A 31 -20.00 -2.82 2.83
CA THR A 31 -20.96 -2.05 2.05
C THR A 31 -20.67 -0.57 2.29
N VAL A 32 -20.35 0.14 1.22
CA VAL A 32 -20.18 1.59 1.21
C VAL A 32 -21.49 2.18 0.71
N LYS A 33 -22.05 3.13 1.46
CA LYS A 33 -23.26 3.86 1.08
C LYS A 33 -22.87 5.27 0.68
N ASP A 34 -23.10 5.61 -0.59
CA ASP A 34 -22.94 6.97 -1.10
C ASP A 34 -24.29 7.48 -1.61
N GLU A 35 -24.79 8.53 -0.95
CA GLU A 35 -26.04 9.27 -1.23
C GLU A 35 -27.30 8.40 -1.40
N ASP A 36 -27.44 7.65 -2.49
CA ASP A 36 -28.57 6.76 -2.80
C ASP A 36 -28.16 5.36 -3.32
N GLU A 37 -26.85 5.06 -3.35
CA GLU A 37 -26.32 3.80 -3.87
C GLU A 37 -25.54 3.01 -2.80
N GLU A 38 -25.83 1.71 -2.71
CA GLU A 38 -25.10 0.78 -1.85
C GLU A 38 -24.15 -0.08 -2.70
N THR A 39 -22.86 0.22 -2.62
CA THR A 39 -21.83 -0.54 -3.32
C THR A 39 -21.17 -1.51 -2.36
N ARG A 40 -21.29 -2.79 -2.68
CA ARG A 40 -20.55 -3.84 -1.97
C ARG A 40 -19.13 -3.89 -2.49
N CYS A 41 -18.17 -3.78 -1.58
CA CYS A 41 -16.73 -3.83 -1.88
C CYS A 41 -16.06 -5.02 -1.18
N PHE A 42 -15.07 -5.62 -1.83
CA PHE A 42 -14.07 -6.47 -1.20
C PHE A 42 -13.10 -5.62 -0.38
N ASN A 43 -12.80 -6.05 0.85
CA ASN A 43 -11.77 -5.44 1.67
C ASN A 43 -10.44 -6.15 1.45
N LEU A 44 -9.60 -5.62 0.55
CA LEU A 44 -8.29 -6.17 0.26
C LEU A 44 -7.24 -5.57 1.19
N GLN A 45 -6.42 -6.43 1.79
CA GLN A 45 -5.28 -6.04 2.59
C GLN A 45 -4.00 -6.66 2.03
N VAL A 46 -3.02 -5.83 1.71
CA VAL A 46 -1.66 -6.27 1.40
C VAL A 46 -0.77 -6.02 2.61
N GLN A 47 0.06 -6.99 2.96
CA GLN A 47 1.03 -6.85 4.04
C GLN A 47 2.39 -7.37 3.62
N ILE A 48 3.44 -6.59 3.92
CA ILE A 48 4.83 -7.04 3.80
C ILE A 48 5.15 -7.95 4.99
N ASN A 49 5.63 -9.17 4.70
CA ASN A 49 5.96 -10.12 5.74
C ASN A 49 7.20 -9.64 6.53
N LYS A 50 7.22 -9.87 7.84
CA LYS A 50 8.40 -9.55 8.67
C LYS A 50 9.67 -10.27 8.20
N SER A 51 9.51 -11.46 7.63
CA SER A 51 10.56 -12.30 7.07
C SER A 51 10.86 -12.02 5.59
N CYS A 52 10.47 -10.85 5.05
CA CYS A 52 10.76 -10.45 3.68
C CYS A 52 12.27 -10.56 3.39
N LYS A 53 12.65 -11.33 2.36
CA LYS A 53 14.05 -11.56 2.00
C LYS A 53 14.66 -10.37 1.27
N ARG A 54 13.82 -9.50 0.69
CA ARG A 54 14.24 -8.26 0.05
C ARG A 54 14.62 -7.23 1.12
N LYS A 55 15.93 -7.13 1.39
CA LYS A 55 16.49 -6.20 2.39
C LYS A 55 16.07 -4.75 2.20
N SER A 56 15.87 -4.29 0.96
CA SER A 56 15.36 -2.94 0.70
C SER A 56 13.93 -2.77 1.25
N LEU A 57 13.01 -3.67 0.91
CA LEU A 57 11.64 -3.63 1.42
C LEU A 57 11.57 -3.81 2.94
N GLN A 58 12.36 -4.74 3.50
CA GLN A 58 12.43 -4.96 4.94
C GLN A 58 13.02 -3.74 5.68
N ARG A 59 13.96 -3.01 5.08
CA ARG A 59 14.55 -1.80 5.67
C ARG A 59 13.59 -0.62 5.65
N TYR A 60 12.82 -0.46 4.58
CA TYR A 60 11.96 0.71 4.40
C TYR A 60 10.56 0.54 4.97
N ALA A 61 10.01 -0.68 5.03
CA ALA A 61 8.63 -0.89 5.46
C ALA A 61 8.38 -2.30 6.05
N PRO A 62 9.08 -2.70 7.13
CA PRO A 62 8.86 -4.02 7.74
C PRO A 62 7.48 -4.07 8.43
N GLY A 63 6.64 -5.01 8.01
CA GLY A 63 5.31 -5.18 8.59
C GLY A 63 4.30 -4.08 8.24
N SER A 64 4.60 -3.25 7.23
CA SER A 64 3.64 -2.30 6.68
C SER A 64 2.47 -3.04 6.03
N PHE A 65 1.31 -2.38 6.01
CA PHE A 65 0.13 -2.86 5.32
C PHE A 65 -0.57 -1.73 4.57
N ALA A 66 -1.29 -2.12 3.53
CA ALA A 66 -2.10 -1.27 2.68
C ALA A 66 -3.49 -1.91 2.58
N VAL A 67 -4.54 -1.09 2.52
CA VAL A 67 -5.93 -1.55 2.50
C VAL A 67 -6.67 -0.86 1.35
N LEU A 68 -7.38 -1.64 0.55
CA LEU A 68 -8.14 -1.13 -0.58
C LEU A 68 -9.54 -1.75 -0.59
N LEU A 69 -10.56 -0.91 -0.78
CA LEU A 69 -11.93 -1.35 -1.06
C LEU A 69 -12.11 -1.47 -2.58
N VAL A 70 -12.41 -2.67 -3.06
CA VAL A 70 -12.63 -2.93 -4.49
C VAL A 70 -14.09 -3.29 -4.73
N PRO A 71 -14.86 -2.53 -5.52
CA PRO A 71 -16.25 -2.85 -5.83
C PRO A 71 -16.40 -4.26 -6.41
N VAL A 72 -17.40 -5.01 -5.93
CA VAL A 72 -17.60 -6.43 -6.32
C VAL A 72 -18.08 -6.57 -7.77
N HIS A 73 -18.82 -5.58 -8.27
CA HIS A 73 -19.44 -5.61 -9.59
C HIS A 73 -18.60 -4.93 -10.68
N GLU A 74 -17.43 -4.40 -10.33
CA GLU A 74 -16.52 -3.75 -11.27
C GLU A 74 -15.31 -4.64 -11.57
N ASN A 75 -14.84 -4.58 -12.81
CA ASN A 75 -13.62 -5.27 -13.22
C ASN A 75 -12.43 -4.33 -13.09
N TRP A 76 -11.83 -4.27 -11.90
CA TRP A 76 -10.60 -3.53 -11.69
C TRP A 76 -9.41 -4.23 -12.35
N THR A 77 -8.59 -3.46 -13.05
CA THR A 77 -7.32 -3.95 -13.56
C THR A 77 -6.28 -4.05 -12.44
N ALA A 78 -5.24 -4.85 -12.66
CA ALA A 78 -4.13 -4.97 -11.72
C ALA A 78 -3.43 -3.61 -11.47
N GLU A 79 -3.42 -2.72 -12.46
CA GLU A 79 -2.83 -1.38 -12.36
C GLU A 79 -3.66 -0.48 -11.43
N GLN A 80 -4.98 -0.47 -11.56
CA GLN A 80 -5.87 0.29 -10.67
C GLN A 80 -5.79 -0.18 -9.22
N ILE A 81 -5.74 -1.51 -9.01
CA ILE A 81 -5.55 -2.09 -7.68
C ILE A 81 -4.21 -1.65 -7.09
N LYS A 82 -3.15 -1.66 -7.89
CA LYS A 82 -1.82 -1.22 -7.46
C LYS A 82 -1.82 0.25 -7.08
N GLU A 83 -2.41 1.14 -7.88
CA GLU A 83 -2.49 2.57 -7.58
C GLU A 83 -3.29 2.84 -6.31
N GLY A 84 -4.45 2.21 -6.14
CA GLY A 84 -5.26 2.32 -4.92
C GLY A 84 -4.51 1.85 -3.68
N LEU A 85 -3.78 0.74 -3.78
CA LEU A 85 -2.97 0.23 -2.67
C LEU A 85 -1.81 1.20 -2.32
N ILE A 86 -1.12 1.76 -3.31
CA ILE A 86 -0.05 2.75 -3.09
C ILE A 86 -0.58 3.97 -2.34
N ALA A 87 -1.77 4.47 -2.71
CA ALA A 87 -2.41 5.60 -2.03
C ALA A 87 -2.79 5.28 -0.58
N SER A 88 -3.11 4.02 -0.28
CA SER A 88 -3.57 3.56 1.04
C SER A 88 -2.47 3.15 2.03
N VAL A 89 -1.19 3.20 1.64
CA VAL A 89 -0.10 2.70 2.49
C VAL A 89 -0.06 3.49 3.80
N THR A 90 -0.30 2.82 4.92
CA THR A 90 -0.21 3.41 6.25
C THR A 90 1.03 2.87 6.98
N GLY A 91 1.73 3.73 7.72
CA GLY A 91 2.96 3.38 8.44
C GLY A 91 4.28 3.81 7.78
N TYR A 92 4.24 4.64 6.73
CA TYR A 92 5.44 5.24 6.15
C TYR A 92 5.74 6.62 6.77
N VAL A 93 6.85 6.72 7.49
CA VAL A 93 7.62 7.97 7.64
C VAL A 93 8.87 7.80 6.77
N VAL A 94 8.82 8.26 5.52
CA VAL A 94 10.05 8.43 4.73
C VAL A 94 10.72 9.70 5.27
N SER A 95 11.78 9.57 6.07
CA SER A 95 12.77 10.65 6.07
C SER A 95 13.39 10.66 4.68
N PRO A 96 13.37 11.76 3.93
CA PRO A 96 13.87 11.80 2.57
C PRO A 96 15.32 11.28 2.53
N PRO A 97 15.74 10.63 1.42
CA PRO A 97 17.12 10.21 1.28
C PRO A 97 18.02 11.41 1.51
N LYS A 98 18.98 11.29 2.44
CA LYS A 98 19.99 12.32 2.66
C LYS A 98 20.65 12.59 1.31
N THR A 99 20.48 13.80 0.79
CA THR A 99 21.23 14.27 -0.37
C THR A 99 22.71 14.16 -0.01
N THR A 100 23.40 13.19 -0.57
CA THR A 100 24.86 13.14 -0.50
C THR A 100 25.35 14.42 -1.15
N LYS A 101 25.92 15.33 -0.35
CA LYS A 101 26.60 16.51 -0.87
C LYS A 101 27.60 16.04 -1.91
N ALA A 102 27.46 16.55 -3.14
CA ALA A 102 28.47 16.38 -4.17
C ALA A 102 29.83 16.84 -3.63
N GLU A 103 30.87 16.03 -3.87
CA GLU A 103 32.26 16.37 -3.60
C GLU A 103 32.64 17.70 -4.26
N PRO A 104 33.45 18.54 -3.60
CA PRO A 104 33.96 19.77 -4.20
C PRO A 104 34.92 19.43 -5.35
N SER A 105 34.66 20.00 -6.52
CA SER A 105 35.52 19.90 -7.70
C SER A 105 36.92 20.44 -7.43
N GLU A 106 37.91 19.62 -7.75
CA GLU A 106 39.34 19.86 -7.70
C GLU A 106 39.72 21.12 -8.50
N ALA A 107 40.43 22.04 -7.84
CA ALA A 107 40.94 23.27 -8.45
C ALA A 107 42.23 22.96 -9.25
N THR A 108 42.15 23.00 -10.57
CA THR A 108 43.33 22.95 -11.44
C THR A 108 44.05 24.31 -11.41
N LYS A 109 45.22 24.36 -10.78
CA LYS A 109 46.17 25.47 -10.91
C LYS A 109 46.84 25.40 -12.28
N GLU A 110 46.50 26.31 -13.19
CA GLU A 110 47.37 26.59 -14.34
C GLU A 110 48.54 27.46 -13.90
N THR A 111 49.74 26.95 -14.15
CA THR A 111 51.01 27.66 -13.96
C THR A 111 51.54 27.98 -15.35
N LYS A 112 51.67 29.27 -15.68
CA LYS A 112 52.71 29.74 -16.60
C LYS A 112 52.99 31.22 -16.41
#